data_AF-A0A8J5CYB6-F1
#
_entry.id   AF-A0A8J5CYB6-F1
#
_cell.length_a   1.000
_cell.length_b   1.000
_cell.length_c   1.000
_cell.angle_alpha   90.00
_cell.angle_beta   90.00
_cell.angle_gamma   90.00
#
_symmetry.space_group_name_H-M   'P 1'
#
loop_
_entity.id
_entity.type
_entity.pdbx_description
1 polymer ?
#
loop_
_entity_poly.entity_id
_entity_poly.type
_entity_poly.pdbx_seq_one_letter_code
_entity_poly.pdbx_strand_id
1 'polypeptide(L)'
;MFVADLLKPANKSRDTSQDNFTMAVSKELRGRKVDISEPPPAVQRQASRRPATRSATETFLIGYPSSSISGSQLPTNRQAFQYFLHLQSLPENTGNPKHQDLANETVEAIIPFWQMARIKTMPKYNAAQHFMTLHKKHRDLARNKGRTGDPGGKRSAFVLELDSLFDIGASDAIQEIERNRLLSREKKDEDIRFYQDQKTERKAHIHAQRDLVDSSSNVVIEAQATVHSHSQNLNVILERQCLASKTQSS
;
A
#
# COMPACT_ATOMS: atom_id res chain seq x y z
N MET A 1 28.96 -30.59 48.78
CA MET A 1 29.44 -31.94 49.15
C MET A 1 28.83 -32.94 48.19
N PHE A 2 29.65 -33.88 47.71
CA PHE A 2 29.41 -34.95 46.71
C PHE A 2 29.22 -34.45 45.26
N VAL A 3 30.19 -34.44 44.34
CA VAL A 3 31.37 -35.27 43.96
C VAL A 3 31.07 -36.20 42.78
N ALA A 4 31.89 -36.05 41.73
CA ALA A 4 32.33 -37.04 40.73
C ALA A 4 31.31 -37.56 39.70
N ASP A 5 31.67 -37.94 38.46
CA ASP A 5 32.93 -37.89 37.73
C ASP A 5 32.67 -38.29 36.27
N LEU A 6 33.63 -37.92 35.41
CA LEU A 6 34.14 -38.61 34.21
C LEU A 6 33.21 -39.50 33.36
N LEU A 7 33.26 -39.27 32.04
CA LEU A 7 33.90 -40.21 31.09
C LEU A 7 33.93 -39.63 29.64
N LYS A 8 35.14 -39.37 29.13
CA LYS A 8 35.55 -39.59 27.71
C LYS A 8 35.75 -41.12 27.51
N PRO A 9 35.97 -41.72 26.29
CA PRO A 9 36.46 -41.13 25.03
C PRO A 9 35.88 -41.70 23.71
N ALA A 10 36.31 -41.06 22.60
CA ALA A 10 36.64 -41.56 21.25
C ALA A 10 35.94 -42.79 20.64
N ASN A 11 35.48 -42.65 19.39
CA ASN A 11 35.64 -43.75 18.43
C ASN A 11 35.87 -43.31 16.97
N LYS A 12 36.68 -44.13 16.31
CA LYS A 12 37.37 -44.02 15.03
C LYS A 12 36.69 -44.99 14.06
N SER A 13 36.48 -44.64 12.79
CA SER A 13 36.44 -45.53 11.60
C SER A 13 35.79 -44.77 10.42
N ARG A 14 36.52 -44.54 9.31
CA ARG A 14 36.74 -45.41 8.13
C ARG A 14 35.49 -45.57 7.27
N ASP A 15 35.56 -45.04 6.04
CA ASP A 15 35.31 -45.80 4.81
C ASP A 15 35.80 -44.97 3.60
N THR A 16 36.93 -45.38 2.99
CA THR A 16 37.09 -46.18 1.76
C THR A 16 37.14 -45.34 0.47
N SER A 17 38.36 -44.98 0.10
CA SER A 17 38.76 -44.82 -1.31
C SER A 17 38.87 -46.20 -1.95
N GLN A 18 38.33 -46.35 -3.16
CA GLN A 18 38.82 -47.29 -4.17
C GLN A 18 38.49 -46.78 -5.58
N ASP A 19 39.51 -46.15 -6.16
CA ASP A 19 40.11 -46.34 -7.49
C ASP A 19 39.35 -46.96 -8.67
N ASN A 20 39.80 -46.47 -9.84
CA ASN A 20 39.85 -47.07 -11.18
C ASN A 20 38.68 -46.71 -12.12
N PHE A 21 38.85 -46.38 -13.40
CA PHE A 21 39.97 -46.27 -14.33
C PHE A 21 39.34 -45.98 -15.70
N THR A 22 39.81 -45.01 -16.49
CA THR A 22 40.13 -45.22 -17.93
C THR A 22 40.64 -43.96 -18.63
N MET A 23 41.57 -44.24 -19.55
CA MET A 23 42.53 -43.37 -20.18
C MET A 23 41.97 -42.38 -21.20
N ALA A 24 42.63 -41.24 -21.29
CA ALA A 24 42.76 -40.46 -22.51
C ALA A 24 43.97 -40.95 -23.31
N VAL A 25 43.79 -41.30 -24.59
CA VAL A 25 44.81 -41.14 -25.64
C VAL A 25 44.13 -40.87 -26.98
N SER A 26 44.54 -39.76 -27.60
CA SER A 26 44.18 -39.22 -28.90
C SER A 26 44.45 -40.19 -30.07
N LYS A 27 43.64 -40.06 -31.14
CA LYS A 27 44.15 -40.10 -32.52
C LYS A 27 43.20 -39.42 -33.50
N GLU A 28 43.82 -38.51 -34.23
CA GLU A 28 43.34 -37.66 -35.31
C GLU A 28 43.02 -38.45 -36.59
N LEU A 29 42.05 -37.98 -37.39
CA LEU A 29 42.20 -37.73 -38.84
C LEU A 29 40.87 -37.37 -39.53
N ARG A 30 40.88 -36.19 -40.17
CA ARG A 30 40.27 -35.81 -41.46
C ARG A 30 38.84 -36.26 -41.80
N GLY A 31 37.97 -35.26 -41.98
CA GLY A 31 36.75 -35.37 -42.77
C GLY A 31 36.07 -34.02 -42.98
N ARG A 32 36.58 -33.22 -43.93
CA ARG A 32 35.92 -32.00 -44.41
C ARG A 32 34.69 -32.42 -45.23
N LYS A 33 33.49 -32.13 -44.74
CA LYS A 33 32.29 -32.05 -45.58
C LYS A 33 31.43 -30.90 -45.09
N VAL A 34 31.32 -29.89 -45.94
CA VAL A 34 30.46 -28.72 -45.78
C VAL A 34 29.06 -29.21 -46.18
N ASP A 35 28.17 -29.40 -45.22
CA ASP A 35 26.75 -29.58 -45.48
C ASP A 35 26.01 -28.37 -44.87
N ILE A 36 25.50 -27.56 -45.79
CA ILE A 36 24.61 -26.42 -45.55
C ILE A 36 23.23 -27.00 -45.23
N SER A 37 22.80 -26.89 -43.98
CA SER A 37 21.37 -26.81 -43.64
C SER A 37 21.23 -26.22 -42.24
N GLU A 38 20.96 -24.92 -42.20
CA GLU A 38 20.57 -24.20 -40.99
C GLU A 38 19.18 -24.72 -40.55
N PRO A 39 19.02 -25.27 -39.33
CA PRO A 39 17.70 -25.65 -38.85
C PRO A 39 16.86 -24.38 -38.59
N PRO A 40 15.58 -24.36 -38.99
CA PRO A 40 14.74 -23.18 -38.82
C PRO A 40 14.60 -22.81 -37.34
N PRO A 41 14.50 -21.51 -37.01
CA PRO A 41 14.40 -21.06 -35.64
C PRO A 41 13.16 -21.69 -34.98
N ALA A 42 13.38 -22.31 -33.83
CA ALA A 42 12.32 -22.83 -32.99
C ALA A 42 11.31 -21.71 -32.72
N VAL A 43 10.11 -21.85 -33.29
CA VAL A 43 8.97 -21.00 -32.97
C VAL A 43 8.71 -21.18 -31.48
N GLN A 44 9.18 -20.23 -30.68
CA GLN A 44 8.73 -20.08 -29.30
C GLN A 44 7.23 -19.84 -29.37
N ARG A 45 6.47 -20.91 -29.12
CA ARG A 45 5.04 -20.82 -28.80
C ARG A 45 4.96 -19.94 -27.55
N GLN A 46 4.76 -18.64 -27.76
CA GLN A 46 4.31 -17.74 -26.71
C GLN A 46 3.01 -18.34 -26.20
N ALA A 47 3.06 -18.96 -25.02
CA ALA A 47 1.87 -19.40 -24.33
C ALA A 47 0.99 -18.16 -24.19
N SER A 48 -0.09 -18.10 -24.95
CA SER A 48 -1.07 -17.05 -24.84
C SER A 48 -1.59 -17.08 -23.41
N ARG A 49 -1.10 -16.13 -22.60
CA ARG A 49 -1.59 -15.94 -21.23
C ARG A 49 -3.07 -15.63 -21.38
N ARG A 50 -3.92 -16.61 -21.06
CA ARG A 50 -5.37 -16.42 -21.07
C ARG A 50 -5.66 -15.19 -20.20
N PRO A 51 -6.48 -14.24 -20.67
CA PRO A 51 -6.88 -13.10 -19.86
C PRO A 51 -7.46 -13.62 -18.56
N ALA A 52 -6.85 -13.25 -17.42
CA ALA A 52 -7.38 -13.60 -16.12
C ALA A 52 -8.74 -12.91 -15.97
N THR A 53 -9.81 -13.69 -15.80
CA THR A 53 -11.13 -13.14 -15.50
C THR A 53 -11.10 -12.51 -14.11
N ARG A 54 -11.91 -11.47 -13.86
CA ARG A 54 -11.97 -10.79 -12.54
C ARG A 54 -12.12 -11.77 -11.37
N SER A 55 -12.88 -12.85 -11.53
CA SER A 55 -13.06 -13.91 -10.53
C SER A 55 -11.78 -14.69 -10.19
N ALA A 56 -10.79 -14.74 -11.10
CA ALA A 56 -9.53 -15.46 -10.89
C ALA A 56 -8.55 -14.68 -9.99
N THR A 57 -8.69 -13.37 -9.89
CA THR A 57 -7.83 -12.48 -9.08
C THR A 57 -8.44 -12.15 -7.72
N GLU A 58 -9.68 -12.56 -7.48
CA GLU A 58 -10.37 -12.31 -6.21
C GLU A 58 -9.82 -13.21 -5.10
N THR A 59 -9.33 -12.58 -4.04
CA THR A 59 -8.87 -13.26 -2.83
C THR A 59 -10.01 -13.38 -1.85
N PHE A 60 -10.22 -14.60 -1.33
CA PHE A 60 -11.28 -14.95 -0.38
C PHE A 60 -11.42 -13.91 0.76
N LEU A 61 -12.63 -13.35 0.91
CA LEU A 61 -13.05 -12.31 1.88
C LEU A 61 -12.41 -10.91 1.74
N ILE A 62 -11.27 -10.80 1.08
CA ILE A 62 -10.50 -9.54 0.99
C ILE A 62 -10.87 -8.75 -0.28
N GLY A 63 -11.13 -9.46 -1.37
CA GLY A 63 -11.37 -8.87 -2.69
C GLY A 63 -10.09 -8.83 -3.53
N TYR A 64 -9.81 -7.70 -4.17
CA TYR A 64 -8.73 -7.56 -5.13
C TYR A 64 -7.45 -6.95 -4.52
N PRO A 65 -6.25 -7.37 -4.99
CA PRO A 65 -5.00 -6.68 -4.66
C PRO A 65 -5.05 -5.21 -5.13
N SER A 66 -4.41 -4.33 -4.37
CA SER A 66 -4.27 -2.91 -4.72
C SER A 66 -2.80 -2.50 -4.64
N SER A 67 -2.29 -1.82 -5.65
CA SER A 67 -0.91 -1.34 -5.68
C SER A 67 -0.65 -0.11 -4.80
N SER A 68 -1.70 0.53 -4.30
CA SER A 68 -1.58 1.73 -3.48
C SER A 68 -2.58 1.72 -2.32
N ILE A 69 -2.14 2.27 -1.19
CA ILE A 69 -3.00 2.65 -0.08
C ILE A 69 -3.39 4.10 -0.35
N SER A 70 -4.67 4.35 -0.63
CA SER A 70 -5.18 5.67 -0.94
C SER A 70 -6.28 6.06 0.03
N GLY A 71 -6.28 7.32 0.46
CA GLY A 71 -7.38 7.87 1.25
C GLY A 71 -6.99 9.10 2.03
N SER A 72 -7.99 9.88 2.40
CA SER A 72 -7.89 10.97 3.37
C SER A 72 -8.13 10.46 4.80
N GLN A 73 -8.05 9.17 5.07
CA GLN A 73 -8.32 8.56 6.38
C GLN A 73 -7.17 7.64 6.76
N LEU A 74 -7.09 7.27 8.04
CA LEU A 74 -6.12 6.25 8.44
C LEU A 74 -6.45 4.92 7.76
N PRO A 75 -5.45 4.12 7.34
CA PRO A 75 -5.70 2.88 6.60
C PRO A 75 -6.53 1.85 7.37
N THR A 76 -7.41 1.15 6.65
CA THR A 76 -8.14 -0.03 7.14
C THR A 76 -7.26 -1.28 7.14
N ASN A 77 -7.64 -2.29 7.92
CA ASN A 77 -7.07 -3.63 7.83
C ASN A 77 -7.16 -4.20 6.41
N ARG A 78 -8.26 -3.94 5.71
CA ARG A 78 -8.49 -4.33 4.31
C ARG A 78 -7.47 -3.70 3.37
N GLN A 79 -7.26 -2.39 3.44
CA GLN A 79 -6.30 -1.69 2.58
C GLN A 79 -4.86 -2.20 2.79
N ALA A 80 -4.47 -2.42 4.05
CA ALA A 80 -3.19 -3.03 4.37
C ALA A 80 -3.06 -4.42 3.71
N PHE A 81 -4.10 -5.24 3.80
CA PHE A 81 -4.10 -6.58 3.22
C PHE A 81 -4.09 -6.56 1.69
N GLN A 82 -4.84 -5.67 1.05
CA GLN A 82 -4.85 -5.51 -0.40
C GLN A 82 -3.47 -5.12 -0.95
N TYR A 83 -2.76 -4.25 -0.24
CA TYR A 83 -1.39 -3.88 -0.58
C TYR A 83 -0.42 -5.05 -0.40
N PHE A 84 -0.52 -5.77 0.72
CA PHE A 84 0.28 -6.98 0.95
C PHE A 84 0.08 -8.05 -0.14
N LEU A 85 -1.16 -8.28 -0.60
CA LEU A 85 -1.45 -9.20 -1.70
C LEU A 85 -0.85 -8.72 -3.02
N HIS A 86 -0.81 -7.41 -3.26
CA HIS A 86 -0.15 -6.85 -4.42
C HIS A 86 1.35 -7.19 -4.38
N LEU A 87 2.02 -6.96 -3.24
CA LEU A 87 3.43 -7.31 -3.06
C LEU A 87 3.71 -8.80 -3.28
N GLN A 88 2.81 -9.68 -2.82
CA GLN A 88 2.91 -11.13 -3.06
C GLN A 88 2.78 -11.50 -4.54
N SER A 89 1.98 -10.76 -5.30
CA SER A 89 1.76 -11.02 -6.73
C SER A 89 2.92 -10.56 -7.62
N LEU A 90 3.88 -9.80 -7.08
CA LEU A 90 5.05 -9.34 -7.81
C LEU A 90 5.97 -10.53 -8.19
N PRO A 91 6.58 -10.49 -9.38
CA PRO A 91 7.43 -11.58 -9.86
C PRO A 91 8.61 -11.88 -8.94
N GLU A 92 9.13 -10.86 -8.26
CA GLU A 92 10.25 -10.96 -7.29
C GLU A 92 9.90 -11.85 -6.09
N ASN A 93 8.62 -11.90 -5.71
CA ASN A 93 8.13 -12.58 -4.51
C ASN A 93 7.43 -13.90 -4.79
N THR A 94 7.28 -14.30 -6.06
CA THR A 94 6.45 -15.45 -6.48
C THR A 94 7.06 -16.81 -6.11
N GLY A 95 8.38 -16.91 -5.88
CA GLY A 95 9.08 -18.18 -5.65
C GLY A 95 9.10 -18.67 -4.20
N ASN A 96 9.40 -17.79 -3.25
CA ASN A 96 9.40 -18.08 -1.81
C ASN A 96 9.26 -16.77 -1.03
N PRO A 97 8.04 -16.20 -0.95
CA PRO A 97 7.85 -14.92 -0.29
C PRO A 97 8.14 -15.07 1.20
N LYS A 98 9.15 -14.35 1.69
CA LYS A 98 9.32 -14.14 3.12
C LYS A 98 8.18 -13.25 3.61
N HIS A 99 7.08 -13.87 4.04
CA HIS A 99 5.87 -13.14 4.46
C HIS A 99 6.15 -12.05 5.51
N GLN A 100 7.16 -12.26 6.35
CA GLN A 100 7.59 -11.26 7.34
C GLN A 100 8.16 -9.99 6.68
N ASP A 101 8.93 -10.13 5.60
CA ASP A 101 9.52 -8.99 4.87
C ASP A 101 8.43 -8.21 4.14
N LEU A 102 7.46 -8.91 3.54
CA LEU A 102 6.29 -8.27 2.92
C LEU A 102 5.40 -7.56 3.94
N ALA A 103 5.25 -8.12 5.14
CA ALA A 103 4.53 -7.46 6.23
C ALA A 103 5.26 -6.20 6.69
N ASN A 104 6.60 -6.25 6.78
CA ASN A 104 7.43 -5.09 7.10
C ASN A 104 7.26 -3.97 6.06
N GLU A 105 7.28 -4.31 4.77
CA GLU A 105 7.08 -3.38 3.66
C GLU A 105 5.67 -2.78 3.65
N THR A 106 4.66 -3.61 3.94
CA THR A 106 3.27 -3.15 4.08
C THR A 106 3.13 -2.13 5.20
N VAL A 107 3.76 -2.37 6.35
CA VAL A 107 3.76 -1.43 7.48
C VAL A 107 4.52 -0.16 7.13
N GLU A 108 5.64 -0.24 6.41
CA GLU A 108 6.37 0.93 5.92
C GLU A 108 5.53 1.83 5.02
N ALA A 109 4.69 1.25 4.16
CA ALA A 109 3.77 2.03 3.34
C ALA A 109 2.67 2.72 4.17
N ILE A 110 2.31 2.19 5.35
CA ILE A 110 1.24 2.70 6.20
C ILE A 110 1.72 3.80 7.16
N ILE A 111 2.95 3.70 7.66
CA ILE A 111 3.52 4.65 8.64
C ILE A 111 3.35 6.13 8.23
N PRO A 112 3.58 6.52 6.96
CA PRO A 112 3.37 7.90 6.52
C PRO A 112 1.96 8.44 6.79
N PHE A 113 0.91 7.61 6.68
CA PHE A 113 -0.47 8.05 6.98
C PHE A 113 -0.65 8.44 8.45
N TRP A 114 -0.02 7.70 9.34
CA TRP A 114 -0.04 7.98 10.78
C TRP A 114 0.80 9.21 11.13
N GLN A 115 1.94 9.38 10.45
CA GLN A 115 2.77 10.58 10.57
C GLN A 115 2.04 11.84 10.07
N MET A 116 1.29 11.75 8.96
CA MET A 116 0.45 12.84 8.47
C MET A 116 -0.65 13.22 9.46
N ALA A 117 -1.21 12.23 10.18
CA ALA A 117 -2.15 12.46 11.27
C ALA A 117 -1.49 12.95 12.57
N ARG A 118 -0.15 13.07 12.62
CA ARG A 118 0.64 13.47 13.80
C ARG A 118 0.44 12.56 15.02
N ILE A 119 0.05 11.31 14.78
CA ILE A 119 -0.15 10.31 15.82
C ILE A 119 1.12 9.47 15.93
N LYS A 120 1.67 9.38 17.14
CA LYS A 120 2.83 8.53 17.44
C LYS A 120 2.47 7.07 17.16
N THR A 121 3.31 6.38 16.38
CA THR A 121 3.13 4.96 16.06
C THR A 121 3.91 4.06 17.00
N MET A 122 3.46 2.82 17.15
CA MET A 122 4.24 1.75 17.77
C MET A 122 5.46 1.35 16.92
N PRO A 123 6.44 0.61 17.48
CA PRO A 123 7.58 0.13 16.71
C PRO A 123 7.16 -0.73 15.51
N LYS A 124 7.86 -0.57 14.38
CA LYS A 124 7.59 -1.29 13.11
C LYS A 124 7.45 -2.80 13.29
N TYR A 125 8.32 -3.41 14.08
CA TYR A 125 8.28 -4.85 14.37
C TYR A 125 6.94 -5.28 14.99
N ASN A 126 6.43 -4.52 15.97
CA ASN A 126 5.16 -4.84 16.63
C ASN A 126 3.97 -4.68 15.67
N ALA A 127 3.97 -3.62 14.86
CA ALA A 127 2.98 -3.43 13.81
C ALA A 127 3.00 -4.56 12.77
N ALA A 128 4.19 -5.03 12.38
CA ALA A 128 4.32 -6.16 11.47
C ALA A 128 3.83 -7.47 12.11
N GLN A 129 4.09 -7.70 13.40
CA GLN A 129 3.54 -8.86 14.13
C GLN A 129 2.00 -8.81 14.23
N HIS A 130 1.44 -7.61 14.42
CA HIS A 130 -0.01 -7.41 14.38
C HIS A 130 -0.58 -7.80 13.01
N PHE A 131 0.03 -7.31 11.93
CA PHE A 131 -0.34 -7.68 10.57
C PHE A 131 -0.21 -9.20 10.31
N MET A 132 0.87 -9.83 10.76
CA MET A 132 1.09 -11.27 10.59
C MET A 132 0.04 -12.12 11.32
N THR A 133 -0.46 -11.63 12.46
CA THR A 133 -1.58 -12.27 13.17
C THR A 133 -2.86 -12.23 12.33
N LEU A 134 -3.15 -11.07 11.72
CA LEU A 134 -4.28 -10.92 10.79
C LEU A 134 -4.14 -11.82 9.56
N HIS A 135 -2.93 -11.90 8.97
CA HIS A 135 -2.63 -12.79 7.84
C HIS A 135 -2.80 -14.28 8.21
N LYS A 136 -2.36 -14.69 9.41
CA LYS A 136 -2.57 -16.05 9.91
C LYS A 136 -4.07 -16.38 10.03
N LYS A 137 -4.87 -15.49 10.62
CA LYS A 137 -6.32 -15.64 10.73
C LYS A 137 -6.95 -15.84 9.35
N HIS A 138 -6.60 -14.99 8.37
CA HIS A 138 -7.07 -15.12 6.99
C HIS A 138 -6.73 -16.48 6.39
N ARG A 139 -5.47 -16.93 6.52
CA ARG A 139 -5.02 -18.22 6.00
C ARG A 139 -5.81 -19.39 6.59
N ASP A 140 -6.08 -19.36 7.89
CA ASP A 140 -6.84 -20.40 8.58
C ASP A 140 -8.32 -20.42 8.14
N LEU A 141 -8.91 -19.26 7.85
CA LEU A 141 -10.23 -19.15 7.25
C LEU A 141 -10.26 -19.62 5.79
N ALA A 142 -9.24 -19.27 5.00
CA ALA A 142 -9.11 -19.64 3.61
C ALA A 142 -8.99 -21.16 3.39
N ARG A 143 -8.39 -21.89 4.35
CA ARG A 143 -8.38 -23.37 4.35
C ARG A 143 -9.78 -23.97 4.33
N ASN A 144 -10.73 -23.29 4.95
CA ASN A 144 -12.12 -23.75 5.07
C ASN A 144 -13.06 -23.07 4.07
N LYS A 145 -12.54 -22.46 2.99
CA LYS A 145 -13.35 -21.69 2.01
C LYS A 145 -14.46 -22.50 1.34
N GLY A 146 -14.28 -23.82 1.17
CA GLY A 146 -15.27 -24.71 0.54
C GLY A 146 -16.44 -25.10 1.44
N ARG A 147 -16.38 -24.81 2.75
CA ARG A 147 -17.47 -25.11 3.67
C ARG A 147 -18.62 -24.13 3.47
N THR A 148 -19.80 -24.64 3.19
CA THR A 148 -21.05 -23.86 3.12
C THR A 148 -21.44 -23.40 4.53
N GLY A 149 -21.69 -22.11 4.71
CA GLY A 149 -22.04 -21.50 6.01
C GLY A 149 -20.87 -20.88 6.79
N ASP A 150 -21.18 -20.14 7.85
CA ASP A 150 -20.21 -19.47 8.75
C ASP A 150 -20.40 -19.92 10.21
N PRO A 151 -19.94 -21.13 10.58
CA PRO A 151 -20.12 -21.64 11.94
C PRO A 151 -19.40 -20.76 12.96
N GLY A 152 -20.16 -20.16 13.87
CA GLY A 152 -19.64 -19.25 14.89
C GLY A 152 -19.28 -17.85 14.38
N GLY A 153 -19.78 -17.45 13.21
CA GLY A 153 -19.66 -16.06 12.73
C GLY A 153 -18.22 -15.61 12.45
N LYS A 154 -17.29 -16.54 12.19
CA LYS A 154 -15.86 -16.22 12.09
C LYS A 154 -15.55 -15.45 10.81
N ARG A 155 -16.20 -15.78 9.69
CA ARG A 155 -16.01 -15.09 8.41
C ARG A 155 -16.59 -13.68 8.49
N SER A 156 -17.80 -13.55 9.02
CA SER A 156 -18.46 -12.25 9.22
C SER A 156 -17.68 -11.37 10.21
N ALA A 157 -17.24 -11.92 11.35
CA ALA A 157 -16.38 -11.19 12.29
C ALA A 157 -15.05 -10.76 11.66
N PHE A 158 -14.44 -11.61 10.82
CA PHE A 158 -13.22 -11.25 10.10
C PHE A 158 -13.46 -10.15 9.07
N VAL A 159 -14.59 -10.13 8.37
CA VAL A 159 -14.94 -9.04 7.45
C VAL A 159 -15.10 -7.71 8.21
N LEU A 160 -15.74 -7.73 9.38
CA LEU A 160 -15.83 -6.54 10.24
C LEU A 160 -14.44 -6.11 10.75
N GLU A 161 -13.58 -7.05 11.11
CA GLU A 161 -12.18 -6.78 11.46
C GLU A 161 -11.41 -6.19 10.26
N LEU A 162 -11.67 -6.62 9.02
CA LEU A 162 -11.05 -6.04 7.83
C LEU A 162 -11.45 -4.57 7.60
N ASP A 163 -12.69 -4.21 7.91
CA ASP A 163 -13.17 -2.84 7.70
C ASP A 163 -12.80 -1.90 8.88
N SER A 164 -12.26 -2.45 9.97
CA SER A 164 -11.77 -1.68 11.11
C SER A 164 -10.39 -1.06 10.86
N LEU A 165 -9.99 -0.17 11.76
CA LEU A 165 -8.72 0.57 11.68
C LEU A 165 -7.55 -0.40 11.84
N PHE A 166 -6.54 -0.30 10.96
CA PHE A 166 -5.26 -0.96 11.21
C PHE A 166 -4.48 -0.14 12.24
N ASP A 167 -4.83 -0.32 13.51
CA ASP A 167 -4.36 0.51 14.62
C ASP A 167 -2.89 0.21 14.96
N ILE A 168 -2.00 1.08 14.47
CA ILE A 168 -0.58 1.08 14.83
C ILE A 168 -0.23 2.25 15.74
N GLY A 169 -1.21 2.90 16.37
CA GLY A 169 -0.97 3.96 17.34
C GLY A 169 -0.20 3.42 18.56
N ALA A 170 0.74 4.22 19.07
CA ALA A 170 1.40 3.90 20.32
C ALA A 170 0.38 3.93 21.48
N SER A 171 0.61 3.12 22.51
CA SER A 171 -0.27 3.10 23.70
C SER A 171 -0.31 4.44 24.44
N ASP A 172 0.76 5.23 24.33
CA ASP A 172 0.92 6.56 24.91
C ASP A 172 0.60 7.70 23.92
N ALA A 173 0.05 7.39 22.73
CA ALA A 173 -0.16 8.40 21.68
C ALA A 173 -1.01 9.60 22.13
N ILE A 174 -2.08 9.37 22.90
CA ILE A 174 -2.93 10.45 23.44
C ILE A 174 -2.14 11.33 24.41
N GLN A 175 -1.37 10.72 25.31
CA GLN A 175 -0.54 11.46 26.27
C GLN A 175 0.53 12.29 25.58
N GLU A 176 1.07 11.79 24.46
CA GLU A 176 2.05 12.53 23.65
C GLU A 176 1.42 13.78 23.02
N ILE A 177 0.19 13.67 22.50
CA ILE A 177 -0.58 14.81 21.97
C ILE A 177 -0.83 15.83 23.09
N GLU A 178 -1.27 15.38 24.27
CA GLU A 178 -1.53 16.24 25.43
C GLU A 178 -0.28 16.97 25.93
N ARG A 179 0.87 16.29 25.95
CA ARG A 179 2.15 16.85 26.40
C ARG A 179 2.79 17.81 25.38
N ASN A 180 2.35 17.78 24.12
CA ASN A 180 2.92 18.63 23.09
C ASN A 180 2.71 20.12 23.43
N ARG A 181 3.80 20.83 23.74
CA ARG A 181 3.76 22.25 24.14
C ARG A 181 3.52 23.21 22.98
N LEU A 182 3.67 22.73 21.75
CA LEU A 182 3.53 23.54 20.52
C LEU A 182 2.08 23.59 20.02
N LEU A 183 1.20 22.73 20.53
CA LEU A 183 -0.21 22.70 20.16
C LEU A 183 -1.06 23.50 21.17
N SER A 184 -2.03 24.26 20.65
CA SER A 184 -3.08 24.86 21.47
C SER A 184 -3.98 23.77 22.06
N ARG A 185 -4.79 24.12 23.05
CA ARG A 185 -5.75 23.15 23.65
C ARG A 185 -6.76 22.68 22.61
N GLU A 186 -7.27 23.58 21.77
CA GLU A 186 -8.24 23.23 20.73
C GLU A 186 -7.63 22.24 19.74
N LYS A 187 -6.38 22.44 19.33
CA LYS A 187 -5.69 21.52 18.40
C LYS A 187 -5.46 20.13 19.00
N LYS A 188 -5.15 20.05 20.29
CA LYS A 188 -5.03 18.77 21.00
C LYS A 188 -6.36 18.03 21.02
N ASP A 189 -7.43 18.74 21.35
CA ASP A 189 -8.78 18.16 21.38
C ASP A 189 -9.23 17.69 20.00
N GLU A 190 -8.92 18.45 18.95
CA GLU A 190 -9.16 18.06 17.55
C GLU A 190 -8.41 16.77 17.19
N ASP A 191 -7.10 16.69 17.47
CA ASP A 191 -6.27 15.52 17.15
C ASP A 191 -6.72 14.26 17.93
N ILE A 192 -7.08 14.42 19.22
CA ILE A 192 -7.61 13.32 20.05
C ILE A 192 -8.96 12.85 19.52
N ARG A 193 -9.87 13.77 19.19
CA ARG A 193 -11.18 13.43 18.61
C ARG A 193 -11.03 12.74 17.27
N PHE A 194 -10.13 13.22 16.42
CA PHE A 194 -9.80 12.56 15.15
C PHE A 194 -9.37 11.11 15.41
N TYR A 195 -8.41 10.88 16.32
CA TYR A 195 -7.95 9.53 16.60
C TYR A 195 -9.07 8.61 17.14
N GLN A 196 -9.94 9.11 18.01
CA GLN A 196 -11.06 8.34 18.55
C GLN A 196 -12.14 8.05 17.49
N ASP A 197 -12.44 9.01 16.61
CA ASP A 197 -13.35 8.82 15.47
C ASP A 197 -12.83 7.72 14.54
N GLN A 198 -11.53 7.72 14.23
CA GLN A 198 -10.94 6.70 13.36
C GLN A 198 -11.02 5.28 13.96
N LYS A 199 -11.19 5.12 15.27
CA LYS A 199 -11.42 3.80 15.91
C LYS A 199 -12.87 3.34 15.84
N THR A 200 -13.80 4.23 15.51
CA THR A 200 -15.24 3.99 15.58
C THR A 200 -15.88 4.13 14.20
N GLU A 201 -16.55 5.25 13.94
CA GLU A 201 -17.35 5.48 12.74
C GLU A 201 -16.50 5.91 11.54
N ARG A 202 -15.27 6.38 11.77
CA ARG A 202 -14.32 6.81 10.73
C ARG A 202 -14.93 7.87 9.83
N LYS A 203 -15.49 8.92 10.41
CA LYS A 203 -16.09 10.04 9.65
C LYS A 203 -15.10 11.16 9.38
N ALA A 204 -14.09 11.29 10.23
CA ALA A 204 -13.08 12.33 10.11
C ALA A 204 -12.05 11.99 9.02
N HIS A 205 -11.40 13.03 8.51
CA HIS A 205 -10.39 12.94 7.48
C HIS A 205 -9.09 13.58 7.96
N ILE A 206 -7.94 12.97 7.63
CA ILE A 206 -6.61 13.54 7.75
C ILE A 206 -6.65 14.88 7.05
N HIS A 207 -6.48 15.95 7.81
CA HIS A 207 -6.25 17.28 7.26
C HIS A 207 -4.87 17.28 6.59
N ALA A 208 -4.80 16.79 5.35
CA ALA A 208 -3.77 17.24 4.43
C ALA A 208 -3.80 18.77 4.51
N GLN A 209 -2.63 19.37 4.74
CA GLN A 209 -2.46 20.80 4.94
C GLN A 209 -3.56 21.58 4.21
N ARG A 210 -4.38 22.31 4.97
CA ARG A 210 -4.81 23.61 4.47
C ARG A 210 -3.49 24.31 4.19
N ASP A 211 -3.07 24.25 2.94
CA ASP A 211 -1.93 24.99 2.49
C ASP A 211 -2.12 26.43 2.95
N LEU A 212 -1.01 27.02 3.34
CA LEU A 212 -0.81 28.45 3.31
C LEU A 212 -1.08 28.93 1.87
N VAL A 213 -2.34 29.06 1.49
CA VAL A 213 -2.78 29.75 0.28
C VAL A 213 -4.10 30.46 0.60
N ASP A 214 -3.98 31.77 0.76
CA ASP A 214 -5.00 32.79 0.52
C ASP A 214 -6.37 32.66 1.19
N SER A 215 -6.46 33.25 2.39
CA SER A 215 -7.67 33.99 2.78
C SER A 215 -7.50 35.52 2.67
N SER A 216 -6.41 36.00 2.07
CA SER A 216 -6.21 37.42 1.75
C SER A 216 -6.52 37.81 0.30
N SER A 217 -6.81 36.85 -0.59
CA SER A 217 -7.03 37.15 -2.03
C SER A 217 -8.50 37.12 -2.48
N ASN A 218 -9.44 36.70 -1.64
CA ASN A 218 -10.87 36.66 -2.01
C ASN A 218 -11.63 37.97 -1.77
N VAL A 219 -10.96 39.06 -1.40
CA VAL A 219 -11.57 40.41 -1.35
C VAL A 219 -11.27 41.23 -2.60
N VAL A 220 -10.34 40.80 -3.47
CA VAL A 220 -9.87 41.62 -4.60
C VAL A 220 -10.57 41.31 -5.92
N ILE A 221 -11.21 40.15 -6.08
CA ILE A 221 -11.83 39.77 -7.36
C ILE A 221 -13.25 40.37 -7.54
N GLU A 222 -13.98 40.68 -6.46
CA GLU A 222 -15.28 41.38 -6.60
C GLU A 222 -15.15 42.88 -6.90
N ALA A 223 -13.98 43.49 -6.64
CA ALA A 223 -13.75 44.88 -7.01
C ALA A 223 -13.51 45.07 -8.51
N GLN A 224 -13.00 44.06 -9.23
CA GLN A 224 -12.74 44.18 -10.67
C GLN A 224 -13.95 43.83 -11.54
N ALA A 225 -14.83 42.92 -11.08
CA ALA A 225 -16.08 42.62 -11.78
C ALA A 225 -17.07 43.81 -11.75
N THR A 226 -17.06 44.59 -10.68
CA THR A 226 -17.92 45.78 -10.54
C THR A 226 -17.44 46.94 -11.42
N VAL A 227 -16.13 47.10 -11.62
CA VAL A 227 -15.58 48.17 -12.48
C VAL A 227 -15.77 47.85 -13.97
N HIS A 228 -15.76 46.57 -14.37
CA HIS A 228 -15.98 46.19 -15.77
C HIS A 228 -17.46 46.31 -16.21
N SER A 229 -18.43 46.09 -15.32
CA SER A 229 -19.85 46.31 -15.64
C SER A 229 -20.22 47.81 -15.65
N HIS A 230 -19.53 48.64 -14.87
CA HIS A 230 -19.75 50.09 -14.86
C HIS A 230 -19.13 50.79 -16.08
N SER A 231 -18.04 50.25 -16.64
CA SER A 231 -17.42 50.78 -17.86
C SER A 231 -18.22 50.48 -19.13
N GLN A 232 -18.91 49.34 -19.20
CA GLN A 232 -19.75 49.01 -20.37
C GLN A 232 -21.09 49.78 -20.37
N ASN A 233 -21.57 50.25 -19.22
CA ASN A 233 -22.82 51.02 -19.14
C ASN A 233 -22.65 52.50 -19.56
N LEU A 234 -21.46 53.09 -19.40
CA LEU A 234 -21.20 54.48 -19.80
C LEU A 234 -21.10 54.65 -21.33
N ASN A 235 -20.61 53.64 -22.05
CA ASN A 235 -20.55 53.69 -23.52
C ASN A 235 -21.94 53.67 -24.17
N VAL A 236 -22.89 52.94 -23.58
CA VAL A 236 -24.28 52.89 -24.09
C VAL A 236 -25.03 54.22 -23.85
N ILE A 237 -24.69 54.95 -22.79
CA ILE A 237 -25.33 56.24 -22.47
C ILE A 237 -24.77 57.37 -23.36
N LEU A 238 -23.46 57.36 -23.67
CA LEU A 238 -22.83 58.37 -24.54
C LEU A 238 -23.26 58.23 -26.02
N GLU A 239 -23.47 57.02 -26.53
CA GLU A 239 -23.99 56.83 -27.90
C GLU A 239 -25.45 57.29 -28.05
N ARG A 240 -26.27 57.20 -27.01
CA ARG A 240 -27.67 57.67 -27.05
C ARG A 240 -27.81 59.19 -27.00
N GLN A 241 -26.87 59.91 -26.38
CA GLN A 241 -26.89 61.38 -26.41
C GLN A 241 -26.37 61.94 -27.74
N CYS A 242 -25.50 61.23 -28.46
CA CYS A 242 -24.99 61.67 -29.76
C CYS A 242 -26.04 61.57 -30.89
N LEU A 243 -26.99 60.63 -30.79
CA LEU A 243 -28.09 60.47 -31.76
C LEU A 243 -29.26 61.44 -31.54
N ALA A 244 -29.44 61.95 -30.31
CA ALA A 244 -30.49 62.92 -30.00
C ALA A 244 -30.17 64.36 -30.48
N SER A 245 -28.89 64.70 -30.63
CA SER A 245 -28.45 66.03 -31.10
C SER A 245 -28.53 66.22 -32.62
N LYS A 246 -28.78 65.15 -33.39
CA LYS A 246 -28.89 65.20 -34.86
C LYS A 246 -30.32 65.40 -35.39
N THR A 247 -31.33 65.48 -34.52
CA THR A 247 -32.74 65.63 -34.91
C THR A 247 -33.35 67.01 -34.62
N GLN A 248 -32.57 67.98 -34.13
CA GLN A 248 -33.00 69.38 -33.94
C GLN A 248 -32.32 70.38 -34.90
N SER A 249 -31.71 69.88 -35.97
CA SER A 249 -31.13 70.70 -37.05
C SER A 249 -31.62 70.19 -38.41
N SER A 250 -32.92 70.36 -38.66
CA SER A 250 -33.53 70.49 -40.00
C SER A 250 -34.86 71.20 -39.85
#